data_AF-A0A4U3LKX1-F1
#
_entry.id   AF-A0A4U3LKX1-F1
#
_cell.length_a   1.000
_cell.length_b   1.000
_cell.length_c   1.000
_cell.angle_alpha   90.00
_cell.angle_beta   90.00
_cell.angle_gamma   90.00
#
_symmetry.space_group_name_H-M   'P 1'
#
loop_
_entity.id
_entity.type
_entity.pdbx_description
1 polymer ?
#
loop_
_entity_poly.entity_id
_entity_poly.type
_entity_poly.pdbx_seq_one_letter_code
_entity_poly.pdbx_strand_id
1 'polypeptide(L)'
;MNNFKFFNVNRIYNELFYQFPKVLIASDKYKKMSDSTKIAYMLLKARLEFAVQRNQVDENGNVYFTFTISELGEVLDCGKQKVLAIKSQLEEYGLLYQKQMGFNKTLGKNNPNRLYLAELEVTENDIYQLQTFDDTMQENVDKSEGMKIIPTPQGKTNAECLGNQEGMKIIPCQNVDKSEGMKISTVFNNLNTDTIDTIDTEKERLQQQLLL
;
A
#
# COMPACT_ATOMS: atom_id res chain seq x y z
N MET A 1 -35.97 -1.12 -25.76
CA MET A 1 -35.71 -2.08 -24.67
C MET A 1 -34.67 -1.48 -23.75
N ASN A 2 -35.01 -1.29 -22.47
CA ASN A 2 -34.13 -0.66 -21.48
C ASN A 2 -32.91 -1.55 -21.21
N ASN A 3 -31.72 -1.07 -21.59
CA ASN A 3 -30.44 -1.69 -21.25
C ASN A 3 -29.99 -1.16 -19.87
N PHE A 4 -30.76 -1.49 -18.84
CA PHE A 4 -30.45 -1.07 -17.47
C PHE A 4 -29.36 -1.98 -16.88
N LYS A 5 -28.23 -1.39 -16.49
CA LYS A 5 -27.11 -2.11 -15.86
C LYS A 5 -27.31 -2.15 -14.35
N PHE A 6 -27.79 -3.29 -13.84
CA PHE A 6 -27.84 -3.56 -12.41
C PHE A 6 -26.42 -3.76 -11.84
N PHE A 7 -26.22 -3.38 -10.58
CA PHE A 7 -25.02 -3.79 -9.85
C PHE A 7 -25.08 -5.29 -9.58
N ASN A 8 -24.08 -6.01 -10.07
CA ASN A 8 -23.91 -7.42 -9.78
C ASN A 8 -23.18 -7.58 -8.44
N VAL A 9 -23.52 -8.61 -7.67
CA VAL A 9 -22.84 -8.91 -6.39
C VAL A 9 -21.32 -9.05 -6.56
N ASN A 10 -20.85 -9.65 -7.65
CA ASN A 10 -19.42 -9.72 -7.97
C ASN A 10 -18.80 -8.33 -8.17
N ARG A 11 -19.56 -7.38 -8.73
CA ARG A 11 -19.10 -6.00 -8.88
C ARG A 11 -18.96 -5.32 -7.52
N ILE A 12 -19.90 -5.55 -6.59
CA ILE A 12 -19.82 -5.00 -5.23
C ILE A 12 -18.57 -5.53 -4.52
N TYR A 13 -18.31 -6.84 -4.59
CA TYR A 13 -17.11 -7.42 -3.98
C TYR A 13 -15.81 -6.95 -4.66
N ASN A 14 -15.82 -6.75 -5.98
CA ASN A 14 -14.67 -6.18 -6.71
C ASN A 14 -14.44 -4.69 -6.39
N GLU A 15 -15.44 -3.99 -5.87
CA GLU A 15 -15.35 -2.59 -5.44
C GLU A 15 -15.04 -2.46 -3.93
N LEU A 16 -14.73 -3.57 -3.23
CA LEU A 16 -14.16 -3.53 -1.88
C LEU A 16 -12.65 -3.29 -1.94
N PHE A 17 -12.19 -2.16 -1.42
CA PHE A 17 -10.77 -1.81 -1.39
C PHE A 17 -10.36 -1.20 -0.05
N TYR A 18 -9.09 -1.36 0.28
CA TYR A 18 -8.47 -0.62 1.37
C TYR A 18 -8.04 0.76 0.86
N GLN A 19 -8.40 1.80 1.60
CA GLN A 19 -7.97 3.16 1.31
C GLN A 19 -6.51 3.33 1.74
N PHE A 20 -5.67 3.84 0.83
CA PHE A 20 -4.28 4.21 1.13
C PHE A 20 -4.20 5.73 1.40
N PRO A 21 -3.90 6.17 2.64
CA PRO A 21 -3.73 7.59 2.92
C PRO A 21 -2.50 8.19 2.22
N LYS A 22 -2.71 9.19 1.36
CA LYS A 22 -1.61 9.85 0.62
C LYS A 22 -0.51 10.41 1.53
N VAL A 23 -0.86 10.89 2.72
CA VAL A 23 0.07 11.45 3.71
C VAL A 23 1.14 10.44 4.18
N LEU A 24 0.86 9.13 4.11
CA LEU A 24 1.85 8.10 4.44
C LEU A 24 3.05 8.11 3.47
N ILE A 25 2.89 8.65 2.27
CA ILE A 25 3.96 8.75 1.26
C ILE A 25 4.57 10.16 1.24
N ALA A 26 3.75 11.19 1.37
CA ALA A 26 4.22 12.57 1.24
C ALA A 26 4.84 13.13 2.52
N SER A 27 4.32 12.77 3.69
CA SER A 27 4.74 13.44 4.93
C SER A 27 6.15 13.08 5.33
N ASP A 28 6.95 14.08 5.72
CA ASP A 28 8.28 13.88 6.30
C ASP A 28 8.24 12.97 7.54
N LYS A 29 7.12 13.00 8.28
CA LYS A 29 6.89 12.16 9.43
C LYS A 29 6.74 10.69 9.05
N TYR A 30 6.00 10.35 7.98
CA TYR A 30 5.62 8.96 7.70
C TYR A 30 6.32 8.33 6.50
N LYS A 31 6.90 9.12 5.59
CA LYS A 31 7.48 8.62 4.33
C LYS A 31 8.57 7.57 4.53
N LYS A 32 9.30 7.67 5.65
CA LYS A 32 10.39 6.75 6.05
C LYS A 32 9.90 5.44 6.69
N MET A 33 8.61 5.29 6.97
CA MET A 33 8.05 4.01 7.43
C MET A 33 8.26 2.93 6.37
N SER A 34 8.44 1.69 6.81
CA SER A 34 8.45 0.55 5.89
C SER A 34 7.07 0.39 5.22
N ASP A 35 7.06 -0.07 3.97
CA ASP A 35 5.81 -0.25 3.22
C ASP A 35 4.88 -1.25 3.89
N SER A 36 5.43 -2.31 4.51
CA SER A 36 4.65 -3.25 5.30
C SER A 36 3.94 -2.59 6.48
N THR A 37 4.56 -1.57 7.09
CA THR A 37 3.95 -0.82 8.21
C THR A 37 2.90 0.17 7.72
N LYS A 38 3.12 0.82 6.57
CA LYS A 38 2.09 1.65 5.90
C LYS A 38 0.85 0.81 5.55
N ILE A 39 1.05 -0.38 4.97
CA ILE A 39 -0.03 -1.33 4.66
C ILE A 39 -0.72 -1.79 5.93
N ALA A 40 0.04 -2.13 6.98
CA ALA A 40 -0.54 -2.56 8.26
C ALA A 40 -1.43 -1.49 8.89
N TYR A 41 -1.04 -0.22 8.83
CA TYR A 41 -1.88 0.89 9.27
C TYR A 41 -3.23 0.89 8.54
N MET A 42 -3.23 0.74 7.21
CA MET A 42 -4.47 0.70 6.42
C MET A 42 -5.37 -0.48 6.79
N LEU A 43 -4.78 -1.67 6.95
CA LEU A 43 -5.51 -2.88 7.31
C LEU A 43 -6.13 -2.75 8.70
N LEU A 44 -5.38 -2.24 9.67
CA LEU A 44 -5.89 -1.98 11.02
C LEU A 44 -6.98 -0.90 11.02
N LYS A 45 -6.81 0.18 10.24
CA LYS A 45 -7.81 1.25 10.11
C LYS A 45 -9.15 0.71 9.59
N ALA A 46 -9.12 -0.17 8.60
CA ALA A 46 -10.33 -0.83 8.09
C ALA A 46 -10.98 -1.79 9.11
N ARG A 47 -10.23 -2.25 10.11
CA ARG A 47 -10.76 -3.10 11.20
C ARG A 47 -11.41 -2.31 12.34
N LEU A 48 -11.32 -0.98 12.37
CA LEU A 48 -11.96 -0.16 13.39
C LEU A 48 -13.48 -0.36 13.41
N GLU A 49 -14.12 -0.46 12.25
CA GLU A 49 -15.57 -0.71 12.15
C GLU A 49 -15.96 -2.04 12.81
N PHE A 50 -15.16 -3.08 12.60
CA PHE A 50 -15.36 -4.38 13.25
C PHE A 50 -15.15 -4.32 14.77
N ALA A 51 -14.19 -3.51 15.24
CA ALA A 51 -13.98 -3.31 16.68
C ALA A 51 -15.19 -2.62 17.33
N VAL A 52 -15.76 -1.62 16.66
CA VAL A 52 -17.01 -0.97 17.11
C VAL A 52 -18.17 -1.97 17.15
N GLN A 53 -18.36 -2.79 16.11
CA GLN A 53 -19.38 -3.83 16.08
C GLN A 53 -19.23 -4.86 17.22
N ARG A 54 -17.99 -5.10 17.67
CA ARG A 54 -17.67 -5.97 18.80
C ARG A 54 -17.73 -5.27 20.16
N ASN A 55 -18.23 -4.03 20.22
CA ASN A 55 -18.26 -3.19 21.42
C ASN A 55 -16.88 -3.01 22.07
N GLN A 56 -15.81 -2.95 21.27
CA GLN A 56 -14.45 -2.68 21.74
C GLN A 56 -14.22 -1.16 21.84
N VAL A 57 -14.97 -0.54 22.73
CA VAL A 57 -14.96 0.90 22.99
C VAL A 57 -14.72 1.09 24.48
N ASP A 58 -13.75 1.94 24.84
CA ASP A 58 -13.44 2.21 26.24
C ASP A 58 -14.35 3.28 26.85
N GLU A 59 -14.09 3.61 28.11
CA GLU A 59 -14.95 4.49 28.91
C GLU A 59 -15.00 5.93 28.36
N ASN A 60 -14.02 6.31 27.54
CA ASN A 60 -13.93 7.63 26.91
C ASN A 60 -14.46 7.63 25.46
N GLY A 61 -15.00 6.51 24.98
CA GLY A 61 -15.45 6.38 23.59
C GLY A 61 -14.32 6.03 22.61
N ASN A 62 -13.11 5.69 23.08
CA ASN A 62 -12.01 5.33 22.18
C ASN A 62 -12.11 3.87 21.75
N VAL A 63 -11.96 3.63 20.45
CA VAL A 63 -11.97 2.27 19.87
C VAL A 63 -10.62 1.60 20.12
N TYR A 64 -10.64 0.32 20.50
CA TYR A 64 -9.43 -0.49 20.68
C TYR A 64 -9.56 -1.88 20.09
N PHE A 65 -8.42 -2.55 19.89
CA PHE A 65 -8.35 -3.98 19.58
C PHE A 65 -7.84 -4.76 20.79
N THR A 66 -8.24 -6.03 20.88
CA THR A 66 -7.66 -7.00 21.82
C THR A 66 -6.93 -8.12 21.09
N PHE A 67 -6.34 -7.80 19.93
CA PHE A 67 -5.65 -8.79 19.11
C PHE A 67 -4.45 -9.39 19.84
N THR A 68 -4.36 -10.72 19.77
CA THR A 68 -3.13 -11.47 20.01
C THR A 68 -2.15 -11.27 18.85
N ILE A 69 -0.90 -11.65 19.06
CA ILE A 69 0.12 -11.62 18.00
C ILE A 69 -0.25 -12.55 16.83
N SER A 70 -0.97 -13.65 17.10
CA SER A 70 -1.43 -14.57 16.05
C SER A 70 -2.52 -13.92 15.19
N GLU A 71 -3.53 -13.31 15.82
CA GLU A 71 -4.61 -12.62 15.11
C GLU A 71 -4.08 -11.42 14.31
N LEU A 72 -3.09 -10.67 14.84
CA LEU A 72 -2.40 -9.66 14.06
C LEU A 72 -1.68 -10.26 12.84
N GLY A 73 -1.05 -11.43 13.00
CA GLY A 73 -0.42 -12.15 11.90
C GLY A 73 -1.41 -12.56 10.81
N GLU A 74 -2.62 -12.98 11.20
CA GLU A 74 -3.70 -13.31 10.26
C GLU A 74 -4.25 -12.06 9.56
N VAL A 75 -4.46 -10.96 10.29
CA VAL A 75 -4.95 -9.69 9.72
C VAL A 75 -3.93 -9.08 8.75
N LEU A 76 -2.64 -9.16 9.09
CA LEU A 76 -1.54 -8.56 8.33
C LEU A 76 -0.91 -9.52 7.31
N ASP A 77 -1.37 -10.77 7.27
CA ASP A 77 -0.82 -11.87 6.47
C ASP A 77 0.72 -11.99 6.61
N CYS A 78 1.20 -12.07 7.85
CA CYS A 78 2.63 -12.20 8.09
C CYS A 78 3.02 -12.96 9.37
N GLY A 79 4.25 -13.49 9.37
CA GLY A 79 4.80 -14.23 10.50
C GLY A 79 5.07 -13.36 11.73
N LYS A 80 5.07 -13.99 12.91
CA LYS A 80 5.23 -13.38 14.24
C LYS A 80 6.34 -12.33 14.32
N GLN A 81 7.53 -12.58 13.77
CA GLN A 81 8.65 -11.64 13.83
C GLN A 81 8.32 -10.33 13.09
N LYS A 82 7.69 -10.43 11.92
CA LYS A 82 7.29 -9.27 11.13
C LYS A 82 6.16 -8.50 11.81
N VAL A 83 5.20 -9.19 12.43
CA VAL A 83 4.17 -8.56 13.26
C VAL A 83 4.79 -7.71 14.38
N LEU A 84 5.76 -8.24 15.10
CA LEU A 84 6.43 -7.50 16.18
C LEU A 84 7.19 -6.28 15.66
N ALA A 85 7.87 -6.40 14.53
CA ALA A 85 8.57 -5.29 13.90
C ALA A 85 7.61 -4.19 13.41
N ILE A 86 6.52 -4.56 12.74
CA ILE A 86 5.46 -3.63 12.29
C ILE A 86 4.88 -2.90 13.49
N LYS A 87 4.55 -3.65 14.55
CA LYS A 87 3.95 -3.09 15.75
C LYS A 87 4.89 -2.07 16.42
N SER A 88 6.16 -2.43 16.60
CA SER A 88 7.18 -1.53 17.15
C SER A 88 7.36 -0.28 16.29
N GLN A 89 7.30 -0.41 14.97
CA GLN A 89 7.41 0.75 14.07
C GLN A 89 6.16 1.63 14.16
N LEU A 90 4.94 1.07 14.20
CA LEU A 90 3.74 1.89 14.41
C LEU A 90 3.80 2.66 15.75
N GLU A 91 4.30 2.04 16.81
CA GLU A 91 4.52 2.69 18.11
C GLU A 91 5.56 3.82 18.01
N GLU A 92 6.68 3.60 17.31
CA GLU A 92 7.74 4.60 17.07
C GLU A 92 7.20 5.86 16.37
N TYR A 93 6.32 5.70 15.38
CA TYR A 93 5.71 6.82 14.66
C TYR A 93 4.45 7.40 15.37
N GLY A 94 4.13 6.91 16.57
CA GLY A 94 2.97 7.36 17.36
C GLY A 94 1.61 6.94 16.79
N LEU A 95 1.58 5.92 15.91
CA LEU A 95 0.37 5.44 15.25
C LEU A 95 -0.31 4.28 15.97
N LEU A 96 0.36 3.67 16.94
CA LEU A 96 -0.21 2.61 17.77
C LEU A 96 0.17 2.81 19.23
N TYR A 97 -0.80 2.66 20.12
CA TYR A 97 -0.60 2.70 21.56
C TYR A 97 -1.11 1.41 22.20
N GLN A 98 -0.29 0.77 23.04
CA GLN A 98 -0.67 -0.42 23.78
C GLN A 98 -0.87 -0.10 25.27
N LYS A 99 -2.09 -0.30 25.76
CA LYS A 99 -2.43 -0.22 27.19
C LYS A 99 -2.45 -1.61 27.81
N GLN A 100 -1.62 -1.81 28.84
CA GLN A 100 -1.65 -3.03 29.64
C GLN A 100 -2.85 -3.02 30.59
N MET A 101 -3.64 -4.09 30.58
CA MET A 101 -4.88 -4.19 31.35
C MET A 101 -4.73 -4.92 32.70
N GLY A 102 -3.51 -5.33 33.04
CA GLY A 102 -3.17 -5.95 34.32
C GLY A 102 -3.71 -7.38 34.51
N PHE A 103 -3.45 -7.91 35.71
CA PHE A 103 -3.84 -9.26 36.10
C PHE A 103 -5.30 -9.32 36.58
N ASN A 104 -6.08 -10.27 36.06
CA ASN A 104 -7.43 -10.53 36.51
C ASN A 104 -7.42 -11.67 37.54
N LYS A 105 -7.63 -11.31 38.82
CA LYS A 105 -7.62 -12.27 39.94
C LYS A 105 -8.71 -13.35 39.81
N THR A 106 -9.86 -13.00 39.27
CA THR A 106 -11.00 -13.93 39.11
C THR A 106 -10.74 -14.96 38.02
N LEU A 107 -10.13 -14.55 36.91
CA LEU A 107 -9.80 -15.43 35.79
C LEU A 107 -8.43 -16.11 35.92
N GLY A 108 -7.63 -15.73 36.92
CA GLY A 108 -6.27 -16.25 37.12
C GLY A 108 -5.30 -15.93 35.98
N LYS A 109 -5.62 -14.95 35.12
CA LYS A 109 -4.80 -14.59 33.95
C LYS A 109 -4.82 -13.08 33.69
N ASN A 110 -3.86 -12.59 32.91
CA ASN A 110 -3.87 -11.20 32.47
C ASN A 110 -5.04 -10.91 31.54
N ASN A 111 -5.64 -9.73 31.71
CA ASN A 111 -6.56 -9.19 30.73
C ASN A 111 -5.79 -8.93 29.42
N PRO A 112 -6.41 -9.18 28.25
CA PRO A 112 -5.80 -8.82 26.97
C PRO A 112 -5.44 -7.33 26.95
N ASN A 113 -4.29 -7.02 26.36
CA ASN A 113 -3.89 -5.63 26.19
C ASN A 113 -4.81 -4.96 25.17
N ARG A 114 -5.11 -3.68 25.41
CA ARG A 114 -5.86 -2.85 24.46
C ARG A 114 -4.87 -2.17 23.52
N LEU A 115 -5.08 -2.31 22.22
CA LEU A 115 -4.31 -1.65 21.17
C LEU A 115 -5.16 -0.54 20.55
N TYR A 116 -4.67 0.69 20.59
CA TYR A 116 -5.34 1.87 20.06
C TYR A 116 -4.59 2.35 18.83
N LEU A 117 -5.30 2.49 17.71
CA LEU A 117 -4.76 3.07 16.48
C LEU A 117 -4.98 4.58 16.49
N ALA A 118 -3.93 5.36 16.23
CA ALA A 118 -4.04 6.81 16.17
C ALA A 118 -4.45 7.30 14.76
N GLU A 119 -4.98 8.51 14.71
CA GLU A 119 -5.18 9.23 13.46
C GLU A 119 -3.83 9.68 12.86
N LEU A 120 -3.82 9.91 11.55
CA LEU A 120 -2.65 10.47 10.87
C LEU A 120 -2.61 11.97 11.09
N GLU A 121 -1.45 12.48 11.46
CA GLU A 121 -1.21 13.91 11.49
C GLU A 121 -0.98 14.44 10.07
N VAL A 122 -1.62 15.56 9.74
CA VAL A 122 -1.47 16.25 8.45
C VAL A 122 -1.10 17.69 8.72
N THR A 123 0.06 18.11 8.22
CA THR A 123 0.56 19.49 8.32
C THR A 123 0.41 20.24 6.99
N GLU A 124 0.50 21.57 7.02
CA GLU A 124 0.47 22.41 5.81
C GLU A 124 1.59 22.03 4.81
N ASN A 125 2.78 21.69 5.32
CA ASN A 125 3.89 21.22 4.52
C ASN A 125 3.57 19.90 3.79
N ASP A 126 2.84 18.99 4.44
CA ASP A 126 2.42 17.73 3.80
C ASP A 126 1.44 17.99 2.65
N ILE A 127 0.52 18.96 2.82
CA ILE A 127 -0.43 19.37 1.77
C ILE A 127 0.33 19.97 0.57
N TYR A 128 1.30 20.86 0.82
CA TYR A 128 2.13 21.44 -0.23
C TYR A 128 2.94 20.37 -0.99
N GLN A 129 3.53 19.42 -0.27
CA GLN A 129 4.26 18.30 -0.88
C GLN A 129 3.34 17.42 -1.73
N LEU A 130 2.09 17.17 -1.29
CA LEU A 130 1.11 16.42 -2.05
C LEU A 130 0.70 17.12 -3.35
N GLN A 131 0.45 18.43 -3.30
CA GLN A 131 0.12 19.21 -4.50
C GLN A 131 1.28 19.20 -5.50
N THR A 132 2.49 19.44 -5.02
CA THR A 132 3.71 19.43 -5.86
C THR A 132 3.94 18.05 -6.50
N PHE A 133 3.70 16.97 -5.73
CA PHE A 133 3.81 15.61 -6.25
C PHE A 133 2.82 15.33 -7.39
N ASP A 134 1.55 15.74 -7.22
CA ASP A 134 0.52 15.57 -8.25
C ASP A 134 0.82 16.43 -9.50
N ASP A 135 1.36 17.64 -9.35
CA ASP A 135 1.74 18.54 -10.45
C ASP A 135 2.92 17.99 -11.28
N THR A 136 3.98 17.52 -10.61
CA THR A 136 5.19 16.99 -11.30
C THR A 136 4.92 15.70 -12.07
N MET A 137 3.95 14.89 -11.65
CA MET A 137 3.52 13.67 -12.35
C MET A 137 2.68 13.95 -13.61
N GLN A 138 2.09 15.16 -13.73
CA GLN A 138 1.39 15.58 -14.96
C GLN A 138 2.36 16.03 -16.05
N GLU A 139 3.61 16.39 -15.71
CA GLU A 139 4.65 16.79 -16.67
C GLU A 139 5.36 15.58 -17.32
N ASN A 140 4.61 14.71 -18.01
CA ASN A 140 5.15 13.99 -19.17
C ASN A 140 4.87 14.79 -20.46
N VAL A 141 5.03 16.10 -20.41
CA VAL A 141 5.11 16.94 -21.61
C VAL A 141 6.53 16.80 -22.11
N ASP A 142 6.71 16.01 -23.18
CA ASP A 142 7.90 15.90 -24.03
C ASP A 142 9.04 16.86 -23.65
N LYS A 143 9.82 16.51 -22.61
CA LYS A 143 11.16 17.05 -22.48
C LYS A 143 12.01 16.21 -23.43
N SER A 144 11.84 16.45 -24.74
CA SER A 144 12.88 16.10 -25.69
C SER A 144 14.14 16.79 -25.16
N GLU A 145 15.09 16.02 -24.63
CA GLU A 145 16.38 16.57 -24.26
C GLU A 145 17.03 17.10 -25.54
N GLY A 146 16.78 18.39 -25.80
CA GLY A 146 17.37 19.11 -26.91
C GLY A 146 18.88 18.97 -26.79
N MET A 147 19.47 18.45 -27.86
CA MET A 147 20.88 18.13 -28.00
C MET A 147 21.77 19.25 -27.42
N LYS A 148 22.42 19.01 -26.28
CA LYS A 148 23.41 19.95 -25.72
C LYS A 148 24.70 19.87 -26.54
N ILE A 149 24.93 20.86 -27.40
CA ILE A 149 26.22 21.05 -28.06
C ILE A 149 27.15 21.76 -27.06
N ILE A 150 28.16 21.04 -26.58
CA ILE A 150 29.25 21.62 -25.78
C ILE A 150 30.37 22.00 -26.76
N PRO A 151 30.74 23.29 -26.93
CA PRO A 151 31.90 23.66 -27.72
C PRO A 151 33.18 23.31 -26.97
N THR A 152 33.98 22.40 -27.50
CA THR A 152 35.32 22.09 -26.98
C THR A 152 36.26 23.28 -27.26
N PRO A 153 36.98 23.83 -26.26
CA PRO A 153 37.95 24.89 -26.52
C PRO A 153 39.15 24.33 -27.30
N GLN A 154 39.38 24.84 -28.51
CA GLN A 154 40.62 24.60 -29.25
C GLN A 154 41.78 25.34 -28.59
N GLY A 155 42.74 24.57 -28.06
CA GLY A 155 44.06 25.06 -27.68
C GLY A 155 44.81 25.59 -28.91
N LYS A 156 45.51 26.71 -28.72
CA LYS A 156 46.27 27.44 -29.75
C LYS A 156 47.41 26.58 -30.35
N THR A 157 47.47 26.59 -31.69
CA THR A 157 48.62 26.57 -32.61
C THR A 157 49.99 26.13 -32.06
N ASN A 158 50.68 25.17 -32.69
CA ASN A 158 51.52 25.43 -33.88
C ASN A 158 51.82 24.18 -34.72
N ALA A 159 52.09 24.43 -36.01
CA ALA A 159 52.78 23.63 -37.03
C ALA A 159 51.96 22.69 -37.94
N GLU A 160 51.76 23.18 -39.17
CA GLU A 160 51.83 22.52 -40.49
C GLU A 160 51.32 21.07 -40.66
N CYS A 161 50.25 20.86 -41.46
CA CYS A 161 50.34 20.40 -42.86
C CYS A 161 48.94 20.11 -43.45
N LEU A 162 48.87 20.08 -44.79
CA LEU A 162 47.70 19.92 -45.67
C LEU A 162 46.86 18.66 -45.43
N GLY A 163 45.54 18.79 -45.68
CA GLY A 163 44.76 17.75 -46.35
C GLY A 163 43.58 17.15 -45.58
N ASN A 164 42.41 17.28 -46.19
CA ASN A 164 41.19 16.48 -46.03
C ASN A 164 40.18 16.89 -44.95
N GLN A 165 38.98 17.22 -45.43
CA GLN A 165 37.76 17.39 -44.66
C GLN A 165 37.38 16.05 -44.02
N GLU A 166 37.38 15.97 -42.70
CA GLU A 166 36.69 14.90 -41.97
C GLU A 166 35.64 15.53 -41.04
N GLY A 167 34.40 15.11 -41.27
CA GLY A 167 33.19 15.73 -40.75
C GLY A 167 33.01 15.61 -39.23
N MET A 168 32.06 16.38 -38.73
CA MET A 168 31.59 16.34 -37.35
C MET A 168 31.30 14.89 -36.93
N LYS A 169 31.99 14.41 -35.88
CA LYS A 169 31.72 13.11 -35.27
C LYS A 169 30.50 13.24 -34.36
N ILE A 170 29.34 12.81 -34.86
CA ILE A 170 28.13 12.67 -34.05
C ILE A 170 28.31 11.39 -33.22
N ILE A 171 28.34 11.52 -31.90
CA ILE A 171 28.21 10.37 -30.99
C ILE A 171 26.75 10.32 -30.54
N PRO A 172 25.97 9.29 -30.91
CA PRO A 172 24.66 9.08 -30.31
C PRO A 172 24.87 8.72 -28.84
N CYS A 173 24.29 9.49 -27.92
CA CYS A 173 24.12 9.02 -26.56
C CYS A 173 23.05 7.93 -26.59
N GLN A 174 23.47 6.67 -26.52
CA GLN A 174 22.54 5.58 -26.28
C GLN A 174 22.13 5.65 -24.81
N ASN A 175 20.87 6.04 -24.57
CA ASN A 175 20.22 5.65 -23.32
C ASN A 175 20.12 4.12 -23.36
N VAL A 176 21.06 3.45 -22.72
CA VAL A 176 20.97 2.02 -22.46
C VAL A 176 20.03 1.85 -21.27
N ASP A 177 18.75 2.14 -21.48
CA ASP A 177 17.72 1.45 -20.73
C ASP A 177 17.51 0.13 -21.48
N LYS A 178 18.37 -0.84 -21.16
CA LYS A 178 18.07 -2.23 -21.49
C LYS A 178 16.86 -2.57 -20.64
N SER A 179 15.68 -2.32 -21.20
CA SER A 179 14.51 -3.08 -20.84
C SER A 179 14.87 -4.54 -21.12
N GLU A 180 15.33 -5.24 -20.10
CA GLU A 180 15.21 -6.68 -20.08
C GLU A 180 13.71 -6.93 -20.13
N GLY A 181 13.21 -7.15 -21.34
CA GLY A 181 11.84 -7.54 -21.58
C GLY A 181 11.57 -8.75 -20.70
N MET A 182 10.81 -8.54 -19.63
CA MET A 182 10.26 -9.61 -18.83
C MET A 182 9.38 -10.42 -19.78
N LYS A 183 9.87 -11.59 -20.19
CA LYS A 183 9.08 -12.57 -20.94
C LYS A 183 7.93 -12.99 -20.03
N ILE A 184 6.76 -12.42 -20.25
CA ILE A 184 5.52 -12.94 -19.67
C ILE A 184 5.29 -14.29 -20.36
N SER A 185 5.62 -15.39 -19.68
CA SER A 185 5.04 -16.67 -20.05
C SER A 185 3.57 -16.60 -19.66
N THR A 186 2.70 -16.33 -20.63
CA THR A 186 1.26 -16.56 -20.45
C THR A 186 1.02 -18.06 -20.40
N VAL A 187 1.21 -18.67 -19.24
CA VAL A 187 0.64 -19.99 -18.95
C VAL A 187 -0.82 -19.75 -18.59
N PHE A 188 -1.67 -19.72 -19.63
CA PHE A 188 -3.10 -19.91 -19.47
C PHE A 188 -3.31 -21.36 -19.02
N ASN A 189 -3.37 -21.59 -17.72
CA ASN A 189 -3.98 -22.80 -17.20
C ASN A 189 -5.50 -22.68 -17.40
N ASN A 190 -5.94 -23.11 -18.57
CA ASN A 190 -7.33 -23.45 -18.84
C ASN A 190 -7.68 -24.69 -18.00
N LEU A 191 -8.22 -24.47 -16.80
CA LEU A 191 -9.02 -25.48 -16.12
C LEU A 191 -10.48 -25.19 -16.48
N ASN A 192 -10.95 -25.88 -17.51
CA ASN A 192 -12.37 -26.02 -17.79
C ASN A 192 -13.06 -26.70 -16.61
N THR A 193 -14.16 -26.07 -16.19
CA THR A 193 -15.42 -26.63 -15.68
C THR A 193 -15.49 -28.15 -15.53
N ASP A 194 -15.78 -28.60 -14.31
CA ASP A 194 -16.92 -29.45 -13.97
C ASP A 194 -16.62 -30.29 -12.73
N THR A 195 -17.04 -29.84 -11.54
CA THR A 195 -17.78 -30.70 -10.60
C THR A 195 -18.53 -29.82 -9.61
N ILE A 196 -19.86 -29.94 -9.66
CA ILE A 196 -20.80 -29.47 -8.65
C ILE A 196 -20.63 -30.38 -7.44
N ASP A 197 -20.33 -29.83 -6.26
CA ASP A 197 -20.65 -30.49 -4.99
C ASP A 197 -21.41 -29.51 -4.09
N THR A 198 -22.72 -29.69 -4.12
CA THR A 198 -23.74 -29.13 -3.24
C THR A 198 -23.53 -29.59 -1.80
N ILE A 199 -22.86 -28.80 -0.97
CA ILE A 199 -22.88 -28.98 0.49
C ILE A 199 -22.78 -27.62 1.19
N ASP A 200 -23.87 -26.83 1.22
CA ASP A 200 -24.14 -25.96 2.39
C ASP A 200 -25.59 -25.44 2.50
N THR A 201 -26.57 -26.06 1.83
CA THR A 201 -27.96 -25.56 1.84
C THR A 201 -28.79 -26.10 3.01
N GLU A 202 -28.33 -27.13 3.73
CA GLU A 202 -29.08 -27.72 4.86
C GLU A 202 -28.86 -26.99 6.18
N LYS A 203 -27.71 -26.33 6.38
CA LYS A 203 -27.39 -25.65 7.64
C LYS A 203 -28.18 -24.35 7.82
N GLU A 204 -28.48 -23.65 6.72
CA GLU A 204 -29.35 -22.46 6.73
C GLU A 204 -30.84 -22.80 6.88
N ARG A 205 -31.31 -23.93 6.36
CA ARG A 205 -32.72 -24.34 6.51
C ARG A 205 -33.11 -24.65 7.96
N LEU A 206 -32.20 -25.21 8.74
CA LEU A 206 -32.46 -25.53 10.15
C LEU A 206 -32.50 -24.28 11.05
N GLN A 207 -31.81 -23.19 10.67
CA GLN A 207 -31.88 -21.93 11.42
C GLN A 207 -33.21 -21.20 11.23
N GLN A 208 -33.88 -21.35 10.08
CA GLN A 208 -35.17 -20.70 9.82
C GLN A 208 -36.38 -21.42 10.45
N GLN A 209 -36.25 -22.69 10.83
CA GLN A 209 -37.31 -23.42 11.52
C GLN A 209 -37.37 -23.19 13.04
N LEU A 210 -36.34 -22.57 13.65
CA LEU A 210 -36.33 -22.26 15.08
C LEU A 210 -36.91 -20.88 15.43
N LEU A 211 -37.33 -20.10 14.42
CA LEU A 211 -37.81 -18.72 14.58
C LEU A 211 -39.31 -18.52 14.26
N LEU A 212 -40.07 -19.62 14.21
CA LEU A 212 -41.55 -19.67 14.09
C LEU A 212 -42.12 -20.46 15.26
#